data_AF-A0A7G2JZL4-F1
#
_entry.id   AF-A0A7G2JZL4-F1
#
_cell.length_a   1.000
_cell.length_b   1.000
_cell.length_c   1.000
_cell.angle_alpha   90.00
_cell.angle_beta   90.00
_cell.angle_gamma   90.00
#
_symmetry.space_group_name_H-M   'P 1'
#
loop_
_entity.id
_entity.type
_entity.pdbx_description
1 polymer ?
#
loop_
_entity_poly.entity_id
_entity_poly.type
_entity_poly.pdbx_seq_one_letter_code
_entity_poly.pdbx_strand_id
1 'polypeptide(L)' 'IGENDIHIAAHARSEGLILVSNNLREFERVIALRTENWV' A
#
# COMPACT_ATOMS: atom_id res chain seq x y z
N ILE A 1 -1.63 -9.45 4.70
CA ILE A 1 -0.63 -8.36 4.70
C ILE A 1 0.48 -8.83 5.62
N GLY A 2 1.70 -8.90 5.11
CA GLY A 2 2.87 -9.22 5.93
C GLY A 2 3.25 -8.08 6.86
N GLU A 3 4.07 -8.33 7.89
CA GLU A 3 4.48 -7.31 8.88
C GLU A 3 5.07 -6.04 8.21
N ASN A 4 5.97 -6.22 7.25
CA ASN A 4 6.56 -5.10 6.51
C ASN A 4 5.52 -4.34 5.68
N ASP A 5 4.56 -5.05 5.07
CA ASP A 5 3.50 -4.44 4.27
C ASP A 5 2.60 -3.54 5.14
N ILE A 6 2.39 -3.89 6.42
CA ILE A 6 1.67 -3.05 7.38
C ILE A 6 2.40 -1.72 7.55
N HIS A 7 3.71 -1.75 7.80
CA HIS A 7 4.49 -0.53 8.03
C HIS A 7 4.53 0.38 6.80
N ILE A 8 4.73 -0.21 5.61
CA ILE A 8 4.73 0.52 4.34
C ILE A 8 3.35 1.16 4.08
N ALA A 9 2.27 0.37 4.22
CA ALA A 9 0.91 0.85 4.02
C ALA A 9 0.52 1.93 5.04
N ALA A 10 0.90 1.77 6.30
CA ALA A 10 0.62 2.74 7.36
C ALA A 10 1.28 4.09 7.06
N HIS A 11 2.55 4.08 6.65
CA HIS A 11 3.28 5.29 6.29
C HIS A 11 2.69 5.97 5.04
N ALA A 12 2.46 5.21 3.97
CA ALA A 12 1.86 5.76 2.75
C ALA A 12 0.46 6.35 3.01
N ARG A 13 -0.34 5.70 3.87
CA ARG A 13 -1.67 6.19 4.23
C ARG A 13 -1.61 7.45 5.12
N SER A 14 -0.69 7.51 6.09
CA SER A 14 -0.57 8.67 6.99
C SER A 14 -0.16 9.93 6.23
N GLU A 15 0.74 9.77 5.26
CA GLU A 15 1.26 10.87 4.44
C GLU A 15 0.39 11.17 3.21
N GLY A 16 -0.65 10.38 2.94
CA GLY A 16 -1.44 10.51 1.73
C GLY A 16 -0.60 10.35 0.46
N LEU A 17 0.24 9.33 0.41
CA LEU A 17 1.02 8.97 -0.76
C LEU A 17 0.29 7.92 -1.61
N ILE A 18 0.75 7.75 -2.85
CA ILE A 18 0.37 6.63 -3.72
C ILE A 18 1.42 5.53 -3.53
N LEU A 19 0.99 4.34 -3.09
CA LEU A 19 1.86 3.16 -3.01
C LEU A 19 1.94 2.51 -4.38
N VAL A 20 3.14 2.54 -4.97
CA VAL A 20 3.41 1.88 -6.24
C VAL A 20 4.05 0.51 -5.95
N SER A 21 3.44 -0.57 -6.45
CA SER A 21 3.98 -1.92 -6.31
C SER A 21 3.50 -2.83 -7.44
N ASN A 22 4.34 -3.78 -7.84
CA ASN A 22 3.98 -4.84 -8.79
C ASN A 22 3.22 -6.01 -8.14
N ASN A 23 2.91 -5.91 -6.84
CA ASN A 23 2.09 -6.89 -6.11
C ASN A 23 1.15 -6.18 -5.14
N LEU A 24 -0.05 -5.82 -5.60
CA LEU A 24 -1.04 -5.06 -4.84
C LEU A 24 -1.99 -5.89 -3.98
N ARG A 25 -2.03 -7.20 -4.18
CA ARG A 25 -3.04 -8.12 -3.60
C ARG A 25 -3.27 -7.94 -2.09
N GLU A 26 -2.19 -7.72 -1.35
CA GLU A 26 -2.27 -7.52 0.09
C GLU A 26 -2.63 -6.05 0.43
N PHE A 27 -2.10 -5.08 -0.32
CA PHE A 27 -2.35 -3.64 -0.12
C PHE A 27 -3.79 -3.22 -0.41
N GLU A 28 -4.49 -3.89 -1.33
CA GLU A 28 -5.91 -3.66 -1.62
C GLU A 28 -6.82 -3.86 -0.39
N ARG A 29 -6.34 -4.58 0.63
CA ARG A 29 -7.07 -4.78 1.90
C ARG A 29 -6.99 -3.58 2.84
N VAL A 30 -6.13 -2.60 2.55
CA VAL A 30 -5.97 -1.40 3.39
C VAL A 30 -6.93 -0.32 2.93
N ILE A 31 -7.97 -0.07 3.71
CA ILE A 31 -8.95 0.98 3.44
C ILE A 31 -8.25 2.36 3.36
N ALA A 32 -8.64 3.14 2.34
CA ALA A 32 -8.15 4.48 2.03
C ALA A 32 -6.65 4.58 1.69
N LEU A 33 -6.00 3.45 1.40
CA LEU A 33 -4.67 3.45 0.79
C LEU A 33 -4.81 3.63 -0.73
N ARG A 34 -4.10 4.61 -1.30
CA ARG A 34 -4.01 4.78 -2.75
C ARG A 34 -2.91 3.89 -3.29
N THR A 35 -3.21 3.12 -4.33
CA THR A 35 -2.27 2.15 -4.91
C THR A 35 -2.23 2.25 -6.43
N GLU A 36 -1.05 2.05 -7.01
CA GLU A 36 -0.86 1.92 -8.46
C GLU A 36 0.07 0.74 -8.79
N ASN A 37 -0.21 0.08 -9.91
CA ASN A 37 0.71 -0.90 -10.50
C ASN A 37 1.22 -0.35 -11.84
N TRP A 38 2.55 -0.29 -11.99
CA TRP A 38 3.22 0.23 -13.19
C TRP A 38 3.80 -0.87 -14.10
N VAL A 39 3.55 -2.14 -13.79
CA VAL A 39 4.00 -3.32 -14.54
C VAL A 39 2.82 -4.13 -15.05
#